data_AF-A0AAW9SV95-F1
#
_entry.id   AF-A0AAW9SV95-F1
#
_cell.length_a   1.000
_cell.length_b   1.000
_cell.length_c   1.000
_cell.angle_alpha   90.00
_cell.angle_beta   90.00
_cell.angle_gamma   90.00
#
_symmetry.space_group_name_H-M   'P 1'
#
loop_
_entity.id
_entity.type
_entity.pdbx_description
1 polymer ?
#
loop_
_entity_poly.entity_id
_entity_poly.type
_entity_poly.pdbx_seq_one_letter_code
_entity_poly.pdbx_strand_id
1 'polypeptide(L)'
;MSNIETIRELLALWPSRRDIVAELAMVHPGLNVTLHRVNKWAETGSIPAKYHLALIRSAKRRSLPVTAELLVKLHAPAEGSGGLLQAQAGDAA
;
A
#
# COMPACT_ATOMS: atom_id res chain seq x y z
N MET A 1 2.53 11.72 -14.24
CA MET A 1 1.85 11.23 -13.02
C MET A 1 2.71 10.10 -12.48
N SER A 2 3.17 10.18 -11.24
CA SER A 2 4.02 9.12 -10.67
C SER A 2 3.23 7.82 -10.59
N ASN A 3 3.72 6.76 -11.24
CA ASN A 3 3.12 5.44 -11.10
C ASN A 3 3.44 4.94 -9.69
N ILE A 4 2.43 4.84 -8.82
CA ILE A 4 2.61 4.34 -7.45
C ILE A 4 2.51 2.81 -7.54
N GLU A 5 3.64 2.13 -7.36
CA GLU A 5 3.76 0.67 -7.49
C GLU A 5 3.97 -0.02 -6.15
N THR A 6 4.42 0.72 -5.13
CA THR A 6 4.69 0.17 -3.80
C THR A 6 4.03 0.97 -2.66
N ILE A 7 3.80 0.29 -1.53
CA ILE A 7 3.39 0.94 -0.28
C ILE A 7 4.43 1.98 0.19
N ARG A 8 5.72 1.78 -0.11
CA ARG A 8 6.76 2.74 0.23
C ARG A 8 6.56 4.07 -0.50
N GLU A 9 6.31 4.01 -1.81
CA GLU A 9 6.03 5.17 -2.65
C GLU A 9 4.71 5.85 -2.28
N LEU A 10 3.66 5.07 -2.02
CA LEU A 10 2.39 5.59 -1.51
C LEU A 10 2.62 6.48 -0.29
N LEU A 11 3.36 5.97 0.70
CA LEU A 11 3.62 6.70 1.94
C LEU A 11 4.65 7.83 1.78
N ALA A 12 5.38 7.88 0.66
CA ALA A 12 6.29 8.99 0.33
C ALA A 12 5.57 10.22 -0.23
N LEU A 13 4.25 10.12 -0.50
CA LEU A 13 3.43 11.27 -0.91
C LEU A 13 3.23 12.30 0.21
N TRP A 14 3.48 11.92 1.47
CA TRP A 14 3.48 12.85 2.61
C TRP A 14 4.90 13.41 2.83
N PRO A 15 5.06 14.68 3.27
CA PRO A 15 6.37 15.25 3.54
C PRO A 15 7.19 14.45 4.55
N SER A 16 6.54 13.84 5.54
CA SER A 16 7.17 12.91 6.47
C SER A 16 6.23 11.81 6.97
N ARG A 17 6.82 10.75 7.53
CA ARG A 17 6.06 9.68 8.20
C ARG A 17 5.36 10.15 9.47
N ARG A 18 5.87 11.21 10.12
CA ARG A 18 5.22 11.85 11.27
C ARG A 18 3.94 12.57 10.85
N ASP A 19 3.94 13.19 9.67
CA ASP A 19 2.74 13.84 9.14
C ASP A 19 1.63 12.83 8.86
N ILE A 20 1.98 11.63 8.37
CA ILE A 20 0.99 10.55 8.21
C ILE A 20 0.34 10.24 9.57
N VAL A 21 1.13 10.02 10.62
CA VAL A 21 0.60 9.72 11.96
C VAL A 21 -0.31 10.83 12.46
N ALA A 22 0.13 12.08 12.37
CA ALA A 22 -0.64 13.24 12.80
C ALA A 22 -1.97 13.36 12.04
N GLU A 23 -1.95 13.17 10.73
CA GLU A 23 -3.16 13.25 9.92
C GLU A 23 -4.14 12.11 10.14
N LEU A 24 -3.63 10.88 10.28
CA LEU A 24 -4.48 9.74 10.59
C LEU A 24 -5.18 9.90 11.93
N ALA A 25 -4.47 10.43 12.94
CA ALA A 25 -5.07 10.77 14.23
C ALA A 25 -6.14 11.89 14.12
N MET A 26 -5.91 12.90 13.28
CA MET A 26 -6.90 13.96 13.04
C MET A 26 -8.17 13.46 12.33
N VAL A 27 -8.04 12.61 11.30
CA VAL A 27 -9.20 12.12 10.52
C VAL A 27 -9.92 10.93 11.16
N HIS A 28 -9.27 10.24 12.10
CA HIS A 28 -9.84 9.11 12.83
C HIS A 28 -9.26 9.03 14.27
N PRO A 29 -9.77 9.83 15.22
CA PRO A 29 -9.22 9.94 16.58
C PRO A 29 -9.16 8.62 17.38
N GLY A 30 -10.04 7.66 17.08
CA GLY A 30 -10.03 6.33 17.70
C GLY A 30 -8.96 5.37 17.14
N LEU A 31 -8.21 5.78 16.12
CA LEU A 31 -7.25 4.93 15.42
C LEU A 31 -5.87 5.07 16.07
N ASN A 32 -5.45 4.03 16.79
CA ASN A 32 -4.09 3.98 17.32
C ASN A 32 -3.09 3.66 16.20
N VAL A 33 -2.41 4.70 15.71
CA VAL A 33 -1.31 4.61 14.74
C VAL A 33 -0.07 5.28 15.31
N THR A 34 1.07 4.59 15.22
CA THR A 34 2.36 5.08 15.70
C THR A 34 3.34 5.21 14.55
N LEU A 35 4.37 6.04 14.73
CA LEU A 35 5.44 6.21 13.73
C LEU A 35 6.12 4.88 13.40
N HIS A 36 6.40 4.08 14.43
CA HIS A 36 6.98 2.74 14.26
C HIS A 36 6.10 1.85 13.35
N ARG A 37 4.78 1.90 13.53
CA ARG A 37 3.84 1.14 12.70
C ARG A 37 3.86 1.61 11.23
N VAL A 38 3.89 2.92 10.99
CA VAL A 38 3.96 3.48 9.62
C VAL A 38 5.28 3.12 8.94
N ASN A 39 6.40 3.13 9.67
CA ASN A 39 7.69 2.65 9.15
C ASN A 39 7.60 1.17 8.79
N LYS A 40 6.98 0.36 9.68
CA LYS A 40 6.83 -1.07 9.45
C LYS A 40 6.05 -1.37 8.17
N TRP A 41 4.99 -0.61 7.86
CA TRP A 41 4.23 -0.80 6.61
C TRP A 41 5.07 -0.64 5.35
N ALA A 42 6.04 0.30 5.34
CA ALA A 42 6.94 0.49 4.21
C ALA A 42 8.02 -0.59 4.10
N GLU A 43 8.41 -1.20 5.22
CA GLU A 43 9.31 -2.35 5.24
C GLU A 43 8.60 -3.63 4.77
N THR A 44 7.39 -3.88 5.24
CA THR A 44 6.64 -5.11 4.94
C THR A 44 5.81 -5.04 3.68
N GLY A 45 5.70 -3.87 3.05
CA GLY A 45 4.86 -3.67 1.86
C GLY A 45 3.37 -3.91 2.13
N SER A 46 2.89 -3.69 3.35
CA SER A 46 1.51 -4.03 3.74
C SER A 46 0.95 -3.05 4.77
N ILE A 47 -0.29 -2.61 4.54
CA ILE A 47 -1.07 -1.74 5.41
C ILE A 47 -2.33 -2.49 5.84
N PRO A 48 -2.56 -2.72 7.14
CA PRO A 48 -3.78 -3.37 7.60
C PRO A 48 -5.05 -2.60 7.19
N ALA A 49 -6.09 -3.32 6.76
CA ALA A 49 -7.32 -2.75 6.21
C ALA A 49 -7.99 -1.68 7.08
N LYS A 50 -7.90 -1.81 8.41
CA LYS A 50 -8.45 -0.83 9.36
C LYS A 50 -7.87 0.59 9.23
N TYR A 51 -6.71 0.76 8.59
CA TYR A 51 -6.11 2.08 8.35
C TYR A 51 -6.46 2.67 6.96
N HIS A 52 -7.04 1.88 6.05
CA HIS A 52 -7.26 2.29 4.65
C HIS A 52 -8.17 3.51 4.54
N LEU A 53 -9.31 3.52 5.24
CA LEU A 53 -10.24 4.64 5.18
C LEU A 53 -9.62 5.94 5.70
N ALA A 54 -8.83 5.87 6.77
CA ALA A 54 -8.14 7.03 7.32
C ALA A 54 -7.06 7.55 6.35
N LEU A 55 -6.32 6.67 5.68
CA LEU A 55 -5.36 7.04 4.64
C LEU A 55 -6.03 7.75 3.45
N ILE A 56 -7.14 7.21 2.95
CA ILE A 56 -7.89 7.82 1.84
C ILE A 56 -8.41 9.22 2.25
N ARG A 57 -8.93 9.36 3.47
CA ARG A 57 -9.41 10.66 3.98
C ARG A 57 -8.27 11.67 4.15
N SER A 58 -7.13 11.26 4.70
CA SER A 58 -5.93 12.09 4.82
C SER A 58 -5.41 12.51 3.45
N ALA A 59 -5.31 11.58 2.50
CA ALA A 59 -4.89 11.87 1.14
C ALA A 59 -5.82 12.85 0.42
N LYS A 60 -7.14 12.69 0.56
CA LYS A 60 -8.14 13.60 -0.02
C LYS A 60 -7.97 15.03 0.47
N ARG A 61 -7.63 15.24 1.76
CA ARG A 61 -7.38 16.59 2.32
C ARG A 61 -6.18 17.28 1.68
N ARG A 62 -5.22 16.51 1.17
CA ARG A 62 -4.01 16.98 0.49
C ARG A 62 -4.10 16.95 -1.03
N SER A 63 -5.27 16.61 -1.58
CA SER A 63 -5.46 16.38 -3.02
C SER A 63 -4.48 15.33 -3.59
N LEU A 64 -4.11 14.32 -2.78
CA LEU A 64 -3.27 13.21 -3.20
C LEU A 64 -4.12 12.12 -3.89
N PRO A 65 -3.59 11.44 -4.93
CA PRO A 65 -4.34 10.48 -5.75
C PRO A 65 -4.45 9.09 -5.08
N VAL A 66 -4.76 9.03 -3.78
CA VAL A 66 -4.90 7.75 -3.06
C VAL A 66 -6.36 7.34 -3.01
N THR A 67 -6.68 6.24 -3.68
CA THR A 67 -8.03 5.66 -3.74
C THR A 67 -8.05 4.27 -3.10
N ALA A 68 -9.26 3.76 -2.82
CA ALA A 68 -9.42 2.37 -2.38
C ALA A 68 -8.87 1.38 -3.42
N GLU A 69 -9.11 1.64 -4.70
CA GLU A 69 -8.61 0.83 -5.81
C GLU A 69 -7.08 0.80 -5.88
N LEU A 70 -6.42 1.95 -5.66
CA LEU A 70 -4.97 1.98 -5.54
C LEU A 70 -4.48 1.12 -4.37
N LEU A 71 -5.11 1.24 -3.19
CA LEU A 71 -4.72 0.43 -2.03
C LEU A 71 -4.91 -1.07 -2.31
N VAL A 72 -6.01 -1.47 -2.94
CA VAL A 72 -6.25 -2.87 -3.33
C VAL A 72 -5.19 -3.33 -4.32
N LYS A 73 -4.91 -2.55 -5.37
CA LYS A 73 -3.86 -2.86 -6.36
C LYS A 73 -2.50 -3.06 -5.71
N LEU A 74 -2.12 -2.22 -4.75
CA LEU A 74 -0.84 -2.32 -4.04
C LEU A 74 -0.74 -3.54 -3.09
N HIS A 75 -1.86 -4.16 -2.71
CA HIS A 75 -1.88 -5.37 -1.89
C HIS A 75 -2.18 -6.63 -2.72
N ALA A 76 -2.56 -6.48 -3.99
CA ALA A 76 -2.73 -7.62 -4.88
C ALA A 76 -1.37 -8.33 -5.02
N PRO A 77 -1.36 -9.68 -5.09
CA PRO A 77 -0.16 -10.37 -5.54
C PRO A 77 0.23 -9.78 -6.89
N ALA A 78 1.54 -9.56 -7.11
CA ALA A 78 2.01 -9.25 -8.45
C ALA A 78 1.43 -10.30 -9.38
N GLU A 79 0.78 -9.89 -10.47
CA GLU A 79 0.31 -10.83 -11.48
C GLU A 79 1.55 -11.54 -12.02
N GLY A 80 1.86 -12.70 -11.44
CA GLY A 80 2.75 -13.64 -12.06
C GLY A 80 2.15 -13.92 -13.44
N SER A 81 2.92 -13.89 -14.52
CA SER A 81 4.08 -14.78 -14.60
C SER A 81 3.72 -16.14 -13.97
N GLY A 82 2.51 -16.62 -14.23
CA GLY A 82 2.20 -18.03 -14.15
C GLY A 82 3.26 -18.69 -15.00
N GLY A 83 4.18 -19.38 -14.34
CA GLY A 83 5.18 -20.19 -15.00
C GLY A 83 4.48 -20.93 -16.11
N LEU A 84 5.01 -20.75 -17.32
CA LEU A 84 4.79 -21.66 -18.42
C LEU A 84 4.68 -23.06 -17.82
N LEU A 85 3.49 -23.66 -17.91
CA LEU A 85 3.36 -25.09 -18.02
C LEU A 85 4.10 -25.45 -19.32
N GLN A 86 5.43 -25.45 -19.28
CA GLN A 86 6.25 -26.28 -20.15
C GLN A 86 5.94 -27.70 -19.72
N ALA A 87 4.87 -28.24 -20.29
CA ALA A 87 4.74 -29.67 -20.45
C ALA A 87 5.83 -30.11 -21.42
N GLN A 88 7.08 -30.17 -20.93
CA GLN A 88 8.05 -31.11 -21.46
C GLN A 88 7.62 -32.48 -20.96
N ALA A 89 6.73 -33.12 -21.72
CA ALA A 89 6.67 -34.58 -21.79
C ALA A 89 7.35 -34.98 -23.10
N GLY A 90 8.66 -34.76 -23.16
CA GLY A 90 9.53 -35.63 -23.93
C GLY A 90 10.07 -36.66 -22.97
N ASP A 91 9.66 -37.92 -23.13
CA ASP A 91 10.54 -39.03 -23.50
C ASP A 91 9.84 -40.37 -23.17
N ALA A 92 9.74 -41.23 -24.18
CA ALA A 92 10.17 -42.64 -24.13
C ALA A 92 9.43 -43.49 -25.18
N ALA A 93 10.20 -43.82 -26.23
CA ALA A 93 10.17 -45.03 -27.07
C ALA A 93 8.91 -45.38 -27.89
#